data_AF-A0A0E3P2Y3-F1
#
_entry.id   AF-A0A0E3P2Y3-F1
#
_cell.length_a   1.000
_cell.length_b   1.000
_cell.length_c   1.000
_cell.angle_alpha   90.00
_cell.angle_beta   90.00
_cell.angle_gamma   90.00
#
_symmetry.space_group_name_H-M   'P 1'
#
loop_
_entity.id
_entity.type
_entity.pdbx_description
1 polymer ?
#
loop_
_entity_poly.entity_id
_entity_poly.type
_entity_poly.pdbx_seq_one_letter_code
_entity_poly.pdbx_strand_id
1 'polypeptide(L)' 'MKLVICGKGGSGKSTIAALLAKSLVKNGSSVLVIDTDESNFGLHRQLGIDLPPDFTDYFGGKKTVLEKIMQAEPDW' A
#
# COMPACT_ATOMS: atom_id res chain seq x y z
N MET A 1 -2.95 -14.94 2.66
CA MET A 1 -2.82 -14.86 1.19
C MET A 1 -2.06 -13.57 0.84
N LYS A 2 -1.14 -13.60 -0.13
CA LYS A 2 -0.41 -12.41 -0.62
C LYS A 2 -0.74 -12.23 -2.10
N LEU A 3 -1.09 -11.02 -2.53
CA LEU A 3 -1.48 -10.71 -3.90
C LEU A 3 -0.72 -9.48 -4.37
N VAL A 4 -0.30 -9.49 -5.63
CA VAL A 4 0.34 -8.36 -6.31
C VAL A 4 -0.50 -8.04 -7.55
N ILE A 5 -0.90 -6.77 -7.70
CA ILE A 5 -1.71 -6.30 -8.85
C ILE A 5 -0.84 -5.42 -9.75
N CYS A 6 -0.51 -5.94 -10.93
CA CYS A 6 0.38 -5.29 -11.92
C CYS A 6 -0.33 -5.04 -13.26
N GLY A 7 0.24 -4.16 -14.08
CA GLY A 7 -0.34 -3.76 -15.38
C GLY A 7 0.02 -2.34 -15.82
N LYS A 8 -0.25 -2.00 -17.08
CA LYS A 8 0.06 -0.68 -17.68
C LYS A 8 -0.70 0.47 -17.00
N GLY A 9 -0.25 1.71 -17.21
CA GLY A 9 -0.99 2.91 -16.79
C GLY A 9 -2.43 2.91 -17.35
N GLY A 10 -3.41 3.28 -16.53
CA GLY A 10 -4.83 3.29 -16.93
C GLY A 10 -5.54 1.93 -16.99
N SER A 11 -4.87 0.80 -16.70
CA SER A 11 -5.47 -0.53 -16.79
C SER A 11 -6.43 -0.91 -15.65
N GLY A 12 -6.75 0.01 -14.74
CA GLY A 12 -7.71 -0.22 -13.64
C GLY A 12 -7.16 -0.91 -12.39
N LYS A 13 -5.83 -1.00 -12.22
CA LYS A 13 -5.19 -1.70 -11.08
C LYS A 13 -5.69 -1.23 -9.72
N SER A 14 -5.66 0.07 -9.46
CA SER A 14 -6.07 0.67 -8.18
C SER A 14 -7.55 0.39 -7.91
N THR A 15 -8.38 0.42 -8.94
CA THR A 15 -9.81 0.07 -8.87
C THR A 15 -10.01 -1.37 -8.41
N ILE A 16 -9.31 -2.33 -9.01
CA ILE A 16 -9.39 -3.73 -8.60
C ILE A 16 -8.84 -3.90 -7.18
N ALA A 17 -7.72 -3.26 -6.84
CA ALA A 17 -7.14 -3.33 -5.51
C ALA A 17 -8.11 -2.85 -4.43
N ALA A 18 -8.75 -1.70 -4.64
CA ALA A 18 -9.72 -1.14 -3.69
C ALA A 18 -10.97 -2.01 -3.55
N LEU A 19 -11.54 -2.49 -4.66
CA LEU A 19 -12.72 -3.36 -4.64
C LEU A 19 -12.43 -4.70 -3.97
N LEU A 20 -11.27 -5.29 -4.26
CA LEU A 20 -10.84 -6.54 -3.65
C LEU A 20 -10.63 -6.39 -2.15
N ALA A 21 -9.93 -5.34 -1.71
CA ALA A 21 -9.71 -5.06 -0.30
C ALA A 21 -11.04 -4.90 0.45
N LYS A 22 -11.96 -4.09 -0.07
CA LYS A 22 -13.30 -3.89 0.51
C LYS A 22 -14.11 -5.19 0.58
N SER A 23 -14.05 -6.01 -0.45
CA SER A 23 -14.74 -7.31 -0.50
C SER A 23 -14.18 -8.28 0.55
N LEU A 24 -12.85 -8.39 0.65
CA LEU A 24 -12.19 -9.25 1.63
C LEU A 24 -12.49 -8.83 3.08
N VAL A 25 -12.46 -7.51 3.36
CA VAL A 25 -12.86 -6.98 4.67
C VAL A 25 -14.32 -7.29 4.98
N LYS A 26 -15.23 -7.10 4.01
CA LYS A 26 -16.65 -7.44 4.16
C LYS A 26 -16.87 -8.92 4.47
N ASN A 27 -16.00 -9.80 3.98
CA ASN A 27 -16.02 -11.24 4.23
C ASN A 27 -15.29 -11.64 5.52
N GLY A 28 -14.93 -10.68 6.39
CA GLY A 28 -14.30 -10.95 7.69
C GLY A 28 -12.78 -11.12 7.66
N SER A 29 -12.11 -10.82 6.54
CA SER A 29 -10.64 -10.88 6.47
C SER A 29 -9.99 -9.61 7.01
N SER A 30 -8.87 -9.77 7.72
CA SER A 30 -7.94 -8.66 7.96
C SER A 30 -7.12 -8.41 6.69
N VAL A 31 -7.08 -7.15 6.21
CA VAL A 31 -6.45 -6.78 4.94
C VAL A 31 -5.47 -5.63 5.15
N LEU A 32 -4.24 -5.83 4.66
CA LEU A 32 -3.25 -4.77 4.51
C LEU A 32 -3.12 -4.45 3.02
N VAL A 33 -3.31 -3.17 2.66
CA VAL A 33 -3.07 -2.66 1.31
C VAL A 33 -1.76 -1.88 1.33
N ILE A 34 -0.86 -2.19 0.38
CA ILE A 34 0.40 -1.48 0.18
C ILE A 34 0.30 -0.83 -1.20
N ASP A 35 0.34 0.50 -1.23
CA ASP A 35 0.42 1.27 -2.48
C ASP A 35 1.88 1.52 -2.82
N THR A 36 2.35 0.97 -3.93
CA THR A 36 3.73 1.17 -4.42
C THR A 36 3.79 2.14 -5.59
N ASP A 37 2.67 2.75 -5.98
CA ASP A 37 2.61 3.70 -7.10
C ASP A 37 2.73 5.15 -6.60
N GLU A 38 3.97 5.63 -6.53
CA GLU A 38 4.27 7.01 -6.14
C GLU A 38 3.94 8.04 -7.25
N SER A 39 3.61 7.58 -8.46
CA SER A 39 3.38 8.45 -9.61
C SER A 39 1.92 8.90 -9.75
N ASN A 40 0.97 8.17 -9.15
CA ASN A 40 -0.44 8.42 -9.35
C ASN A 40 -1.27 8.22 -8.06
N PHE A 41 -1.42 9.29 -7.29
CA PHE A 41 -2.14 9.33 -6.02
C PHE A 41 -3.67 9.21 -6.20
N GLY A 42 -4.16 7.99 -6.38
CA GLY A 42 -5.59 7.72 -6.55
C GLY A 42 -6.20 6.73 -5.55
N LEU A 43 -5.40 5.83 -4.97
CA LEU A 43 -5.92 4.69 -4.21
C LEU A 43 -6.55 5.11 -2.88
N HIS A 44 -5.95 6.04 -2.14
CA HIS A 44 -6.48 6.56 -0.87
C HIS A 44 -7.95 7.02 -1.00
N ARG A 45 -8.25 7.77 -2.06
CA ARG A 45 -9.61 8.26 -2.36
C ARG A 45 -10.58 7.11 -2.64
N GLN A 46 -10.13 6.07 -3.36
CA GLN A 46 -10.99 4.90 -3.64
C GLN A 46 -11.26 4.06 -2.39
N LEU A 47 -10.31 4.05 -1.43
CA LEU A 47 -10.49 3.43 -0.12
C LEU A 47 -11.35 4.28 0.82
N GLY A 48 -11.49 5.58 0.55
CA GLY A 48 -12.27 6.51 1.38
C GLY A 48 -11.50 6.97 2.62
N ILE A 49 -10.17 7.06 2.51
CA ILE A 49 -9.29 7.56 3.56
C ILE A 49 -8.61 8.85 3.09
N ASP A 50 -8.19 9.67 4.05
CA ASP A 50 -7.38 10.85 3.76
C ASP A 50 -6.04 10.45 3.10
N LEU A 51 -5.46 11.38 2.35
CA LEU A 51 -4.14 11.18 1.76
C LEU A 51 -3.14 10.96 2.90
N PRO A 52 -2.49 9.78 2.98
CA PRO A 52 -1.51 9.53 4.02
C PRO A 52 -0.26 10.40 3.78
N PRO A 53 0.51 10.71 4.86
CA PRO A 53 1.86 11.21 4.68
C PRO A 53 2.67 10.19 3.86
N ASP A 54 3.72 10.66 3.20
CA ASP A 54 4.63 9.74 2.53
C ASP A 54 5.26 8.76 3.54
N PHE A 55 5.75 7.64 3.02
CA PHE A 55 6.30 6.58 3.84
C PHE A 55 7.47 7.06 4.71
N THR A 56 8.28 8.00 4.20
CA THR A 56 9.45 8.51 4.92
C THR A 56 9.02 9.36 6.11
N ASP A 57 8.07 10.26 5.89
CA ASP A 57 7.51 11.13 6.91
C ASP A 57 6.75 10.33 7.97
N TYR A 58 6.01 9.30 7.57
CA TYR A 58 5.31 8.39 8.50
C TYR A 58 6.27 7.76 9.53
N PHE A 59 7.50 7.43 9.12
CA PHE A 59 8.52 6.85 10.00
C PHE A 59 9.42 7.90 10.69
N GLY A 60 9.14 9.19 10.55
CA GLY A 60 9.92 10.26 11.18
C GLY A 60 11.22 10.59 10.45
N GLY A 61 11.27 10.35 9.13
CA GLY A 61 12.36 10.77 8.27
C GLY A 61 13.24 9.63 7.75
N LYS A 62 14.07 9.99 6.76
CA LYS A 62 14.88 9.04 5.96
C LYS A 62 15.82 8.17 6.80
N LYS A 63 16.42 8.75 7.85
CA LYS A 63 17.35 8.04 8.73
C LYS A 63 16.67 6.88 9.45
N THR A 64 15.50 7.16 10.06
CA THR A 64 14.71 6.16 10.79
C THR A 64 14.23 5.03 9.88
N VAL A 65 13.82 5.36 8.64
CA VAL A 65 13.45 4.35 7.65
C VAL A 65 14.62 3.43 7.33
N LEU A 66 15.79 3.98 7.01
CA LEU A 66 17.00 3.19 6.70
C LEU A 66 17.38 2.26 7.85
N GLU A 67 17.39 2.76 9.08
CA GLU A 67 17.68 1.96 10.28
C GLU A 67 16.68 0.80 10.44
N LYS A 68 15.37 1.06 10.26
CA LYS A 68 14.34 0.03 10.34
C LYS A 68 14.43 -1.01 9.23
N ILE A 69 14.78 -0.60 8.00
CA ILE A 69 14.96 -1.54 6.88
C ILE A 69 16.15 -2.46 7.16
N MET A 70 17.28 -1.92 7.64
CA MET A 70 18.46 -2.73 8.01
C MET A 70 18.14 -3.71 9.14
N GLN A 71 17.32 -3.31 10.12
CA GLN A 71 16.88 -4.21 11.21
C GLN A 71 15.89 -5.28 10.76
N ALA A 72 15.15 -5.02 9.68
CA ALA A 72 14.18 -5.95 9.11
C ALA A 72 14.80 -6.86 8.04
N GLU A 73 16.13 -6.80 7.86
CA GLU A 73 16.83 -7.63 6.89
C GLU A 73 16.60 -9.10 7.24
N PRO A 74 16.13 -9.92 6.27
CA PRO A 74 15.84 -11.31 6.57
C PRO A 74 17.13 -12.13 6.73
N ASP A 75 17.18 -12.99 7.74
CA ASP A 75 18.29 -13.92 7.99
C ASP A 75 18.32 -15.15 7.05
N TRP A 76 17.81 -15.03 5.82
CA TRP A 76 17.72 -16.14 4.85
C TRP A 76 18.44 -15.85 3.53
#